data_AF-A0AAC8WZG8-F1
#
_entry.id   AF-A0AAC8WZG8-F1
#
_cell.length_a   1.000
_cell.length_b   1.000
_cell.length_c   1.000
_cell.angle_alpha   90.00
_cell.angle_beta   90.00
_cell.angle_gamma   90.00
#
_symmetry.space_group_name_H-M   'P 1'
#
loop_
_entity.id
_entity.type
_entity.pdbx_description
1 polymer ?
#
loop_
_entity_poly.entity_id
_entity_poly.type
_entity_poly.pdbx_seq_one_letter_code
_entity_poly.pdbx_strand_id
1 'polypeptide(L)'
;MDYSQLFIETLDRAQERFLDSLDQVNMEDADVMSAPLIKSIIGLIWHIGSMIDLEISDLNGEESLWISDGLTKKFNLPLPDDTLDFNHSFEKAEK
;
A
#
# COMPACT_ATOMS: atom_id res chain seq x y z
N MET A 1 -11.44 26.51 6.39
CA MET A 1 -10.80 25.40 5.69
C MET A 1 -11.79 24.25 5.71
N ASP A 2 -12.12 23.67 4.56
CA ASP A 2 -12.98 22.49 4.48
C ASP A 2 -12.19 21.26 4.98
N TYR A 3 -12.87 20.33 5.65
CA TYR A 3 -12.24 19.10 6.15
C TYR A 3 -11.70 18.24 5.00
N SER A 4 -12.38 18.23 3.85
CA SER A 4 -11.92 17.51 2.66
C SER A 4 -10.53 17.97 2.22
N GLN A 5 -10.30 19.29 2.22
CA GLN A 5 -9.01 19.89 1.84
C GLN A 5 -7.88 19.46 2.77
N LEU A 6 -8.15 19.34 4.08
CA LEU A 6 -7.16 18.88 5.04
C LEU A 6 -6.77 17.41 4.83
N PHE A 7 -7.73 16.55 4.46
CA PHE A 7 -7.44 15.16 4.12
C PHE A 7 -6.63 15.03 2.83
N ILE A 8 -6.92 15.85 1.82
CA ILE A 8 -6.12 15.92 0.58
C ILE A 8 -4.68 16.31 0.91
N GLU A 9 -4.47 17.39 1.67
CA GLU A 9 -3.13 17.81 2.09
C GLU A 9 -2.39 16.75 2.93
N THR A 10 -3.13 15.90 3.64
CA THR A 10 -2.56 14.79 4.42
C THR A 10 -2.10 13.66 3.51
N LEU A 11 -2.89 13.34 2.47
CA LEU A 11 -2.52 12.33 1.48
C LEU A 11 -1.31 12.79 0.65
N ASP A 12 -1.28 14.07 0.24
CA ASP A 12 -0.15 14.65 -0.48
C ASP A 12 1.15 14.50 0.31
N ARG A 13 1.13 14.84 1.61
CA ARG A 13 2.29 14.66 2.49
C ARG A 13 2.72 13.20 2.65
N ALA A 14 1.78 12.27 2.66
CA ALA A 14 2.10 10.85 2.73
C ALA A 14 2.79 10.38 1.45
N GLN A 15 2.30 10.80 0.28
CA GLN A 15 2.93 10.52 -1.01
C GLN A 15 4.33 11.13 -1.09
N GLU A 16 4.50 12.40 -0.77
CA GLU A 16 5.79 13.10 -0.73
C GLU A 16 6.80 12.32 0.12
N ARG A 17 6.39 11.90 1.33
CA ARG A 17 7.27 11.17 2.24
C ARG A 17 7.71 9.81 1.68
N PHE A 18 6.83 9.10 0.97
CA PHE A 18 7.19 7.83 0.35
C PHE A 18 8.19 8.02 -0.79
N LEU A 19 7.97 9.01 -1.66
CA LEU A 19 8.89 9.32 -2.74
C LEU A 19 10.27 9.76 -2.20
N ASP A 20 10.29 10.68 -1.24
CA ASP A 20 11.52 11.13 -0.58
C ASP A 20 12.29 9.96 0.06
N SER A 21 11.59 8.98 0.61
CA SER A 21 12.21 7.81 1.23
C SER A 21 12.90 6.95 0.17
N LEU A 22 12.26 6.70 -0.97
CA LEU A 22 12.83 5.93 -2.08
C LEU A 22 14.06 6.60 -2.71
N ASP A 23 14.13 7.94 -2.68
CA ASP A 23 15.29 8.68 -3.18
C ASP A 23 16.50 8.62 -2.23
N GLN A 24 16.29 8.23 -0.96
CA GLN A 24 17.31 8.23 0.08
C GLN A 24 17.89 6.84 0.38
N VAL A 25 17.22 5.77 -0.05
CA VAL A 25 17.66 4.38 0.19
C VAL A 25 17.86 3.64 -1.12
N ASN A 26 18.77 2.67 -1.16
CA ASN A 26 18.82 1.74 -2.28
C ASN A 26 17.69 0.69 -2.14
N MET A 27 17.36 0.02 -3.23
CA MET A 27 16.26 -0.95 -3.27
C MET A 27 16.48 -2.18 -2.38
N GLU A 28 17.74 -2.57 -2.12
CA GLU A 28 18.05 -3.69 -1.24
C GLU A 28 17.68 -3.34 0.20
N ASP A 29 18.12 -2.18 0.69
CA ASP A 29 17.79 -1.68 2.02
C ASP A 29 16.29 -1.37 2.17
N ALA A 30 15.63 -0.92 1.10
CA ALA A 30 14.21 -0.61 1.10
C ALA A 30 13.31 -1.86 1.27
N ASP A 31 13.82 -3.05 0.94
CA ASP A 31 13.10 -4.33 1.09
C ASP A 31 13.33 -5.00 2.46
N VAL A 32 14.24 -4.46 3.27
CA VAL A 32 14.56 -5.05 4.58
C VAL A 32 13.47 -4.77 5.61
N MET A 33 12.98 -5.84 6.24
CA MET A 33 12.22 -5.74 7.50
C MET A 33 13.18 -5.59 8.68
N SER A 34 13.16 -4.45 9.36
CA SER A 34 14.07 -4.16 10.48
C SER A 34 13.77 -4.97 11.74
N ALA A 35 12.55 -5.49 11.87
CA ALA A 35 12.11 -6.40 12.93
C ALA A 35 10.88 -7.22 12.45
N PRO A 36 10.54 -8.34 13.11
CA PRO A 36 9.48 -9.25 12.63
C PRO A 36 8.12 -8.62 12.34
N LEU A 37 7.76 -7.54 13.05
CA LEU A 37 6.47 -6.84 12.91
C LEU A 37 6.57 -5.53 12.15
N ILE A 38 7.75 -5.18 11.62
CA ILE A 38 7.99 -3.93 10.92
C ILE A 38 8.09 -4.22 9.43
N LYS A 39 7.06 -3.80 8.68
CA LYS A 39 7.05 -3.90 7.21
C LYS A 39 8.23 -3.10 6.63
N SER A 40 8.80 -3.60 5.54
CA SER A 40 9.82 -2.89 4.76
C SER A 40 9.23 -1.63 4.10
N ILE A 41 10.07 -0.73 3.61
CA ILE A 41 9.62 0.50 2.91
C ILE A 41 8.81 0.12 1.66
N ILE A 42 9.33 -0.81 0.86
CA ILE A 42 8.64 -1.31 -0.34
C ILE A 42 7.32 -1.98 0.07
N GLY A 43 7.31 -2.77 1.14
CA GLY A 43 6.10 -3.41 1.65
C GLY A 43 5.03 -2.41 2.11
N LEU A 44 5.43 -1.28 2.72
CA LEU A 44 4.50 -0.20 3.11
C LEU A 44 3.91 0.53 1.90
N ILE A 45 4.75 0.87 0.92
CA ILE A 45 4.32 1.56 -0.31
C ILE A 45 3.34 0.68 -1.08
N TRP A 46 3.70 -0.60 -1.25
CA TRP A 46 2.84 -1.61 -1.86
C TRP A 46 1.49 -1.67 -1.15
N HIS A 47 1.50 -1.90 0.17
CA HIS A 47 0.28 -2.13 0.95
C HIS A 47 -0.67 -0.92 0.92
N ILE A 48 -0.15 0.29 1.13
CA ILE A 48 -0.98 1.50 1.17
C ILE A 48 -1.52 1.82 -0.24
N GLY A 49 -0.68 1.71 -1.27
CA GLY A 49 -1.09 1.96 -2.66
C GLY A 49 -2.18 0.99 -3.12
N SER A 50 -2.01 -0.31 -2.86
CA SER A 50 -3.01 -1.31 -3.23
C SER A 50 -4.30 -1.17 -2.42
N MET A 51 -4.20 -0.86 -1.12
CA MET A 51 -5.37 -0.74 -0.24
C MET A 51 -6.26 0.43 -0.65
N ILE A 52 -5.67 1.61 -0.91
CA ILE A 52 -6.44 2.80 -1.33
C ILE A 52 -7.21 2.53 -2.62
N ASP A 53 -6.56 1.93 -3.61
CA ASP A 53 -7.19 1.63 -4.90
C ASP A 53 -8.29 0.57 -4.76
N LEU A 54 -8.03 -0.53 -4.05
CA LEU A 54 -9.04 -1.57 -3.82
C LEU A 54 -10.27 -1.04 -3.08
N GLU A 55 -10.10 -0.26 -2.01
CA GLU A 55 -11.22 0.26 -1.22
C GLU A 55 -12.04 1.31 -1.97
N ILE A 56 -11.38 2.23 -2.69
CA ILE A 56 -12.08 3.27 -3.44
C ILE A 56 -12.84 2.66 -4.62
N SER A 57 -12.24 1.71 -5.33
CA SER A 57 -12.91 1.01 -6.43
C SER A 57 -14.10 0.20 -5.96
N ASP A 58 -14.01 -0.50 -4.83
CA ASP A 58 -15.15 -1.22 -4.23
C ASP A 58 -16.29 -0.25 -3.87
N LEU A 59 -15.98 0.90 -3.25
CA LEU A 59 -16.98 1.93 -2.93
C LEU A 59 -17.66 2.51 -4.18
N ASN A 60 -16.94 2.57 -5.31
CA ASN A 60 -17.47 3.04 -6.58
C ASN A 60 -18.17 1.94 -7.41
N GLY A 61 -18.08 0.67 -7.00
CA GLY A 61 -18.56 -0.47 -7.78
C GLY A 61 -17.77 -0.71 -9.08
N GLU A 62 -16.50 -0.31 -9.09
CA GLU A 62 -15.58 -0.41 -10.22
C GLU A 62 -14.50 -1.48 -9.96
N GLU A 63 -13.89 -2.01 -11.03
CA GLU A 63 -12.71 -2.86 -10.88
C GLU A 63 -11.49 -2.00 -10.51
N SER A 64 -10.68 -2.45 -9.57
CA SER A 64 -9.49 -1.71 -9.13
C SER A 64 -8.44 -1.61 -10.22
N LEU A 65 -7.67 -0.52 -10.23
CA LEU A 65 -6.51 -0.38 -11.13
C LEU A 65 -5.45 -1.44 -10.84
N TRP A 66 -5.36 -1.90 -9.59
CA TRP A 66 -4.51 -2.97 -9.11
C TRP A 66 -4.69 -4.24 -9.94
N ILE A 67 -5.95 -4.56 -10.25
CA ILE A 67 -6.35 -5.72 -11.05
C ILE A 67 -6.36 -5.35 -12.54
N SER A 68 -7.09 -4.31 -12.92
CA SER A 68 -7.35 -3.96 -14.32
C SER A 68 -6.10 -3.49 -15.09
N ASP A 69 -5.16 -2.78 -14.45
CA ASP A 69 -3.86 -2.40 -15.05
C ASP A 69 -2.79 -3.50 -14.91
N GLY A 70 -3.17 -4.67 -14.39
CA GLY A 70 -2.28 -5.81 -14.21
C GLY A 70 -1.13 -5.55 -13.25
N LEU A 71 -1.31 -4.68 -12.25
CA LEU A 71 -0.28 -4.39 -11.25
C LEU A 71 0.04 -5.63 -10.42
N THR A 72 -0.94 -6.49 -10.13
CA THR A 72 -0.73 -7.81 -9.50
C THR A 72 0.38 -8.61 -10.20
N LYS A 73 0.31 -8.69 -11.53
CA LYS A 73 1.29 -9.41 -12.36
C LYS A 73 2.66 -8.74 -12.40
N LYS A 74 2.72 -7.40 -12.32
CA LYS A 74 3.98 -6.65 -12.30
C LYS A 74 4.72 -6.83 -10.98
N PHE A 75 4.00 -6.84 -9.87
CA PHE A 75 4.57 -7.08 -8.54
C PHE A 75 4.93 -8.56 -8.34
N ASN A 76 4.23 -9.49 -9.00
CA ASN A 76 4.52 -10.93 -8.99
C ASN A 76 4.71 -11.49 -7.57
N LEU A 77 3.90 -11.00 -6.63
CA LEU A 77 3.93 -11.47 -5.25
C LEU A 77 3.37 -12.89 -5.20
N PRO A 78 3.91 -13.78 -4.35
CA PRO A 78 3.37 -15.12 -4.13
C PRO A 78 2.11 -15.06 -3.26
N LEU A 79 1.20 -14.14 -3.57
CA LEU A 79 -0.06 -13.89 -2.88
C LEU A 79 -1.20 -14.01 -3.92
N PRO A 80 -2.36 -14.55 -3.54
CA PRO A 80 -3.56 -14.46 -4.37
C PRO A 80 -3.84 -13.02 -4.84
N ASP A 81 -4.27 -12.84 -6.09
CA ASP A 81 -4.58 -11.51 -6.66
C ASP A 81 -5.68 -10.77 -5.87
N ASP A 82 -6.55 -11.51 -5.20
CA ASP A 82 -7.63 -11.05 -4.33
C ASP A 82 -7.25 -11.05 -2.85
N THR A 83 -5.95 -11.06 -2.51
CA THR A 83 -5.50 -10.92 -1.12
C THR A 83 -5.87 -9.54 -0.60
N LEU A 84 -7.06 -9.46 -0.03
CA LEU A 84 -7.54 -8.32 0.75
C LEU A 84 -6.78 -8.33 2.08
N ASP A 85 -5.57 -7.78 2.07
CA ASP A 85 -4.71 -7.68 3.25
C ASP A 85 -5.37 -6.79 4.34
N PHE A 86 -6.46 -6.08 4.02
CA PHE A 86 -7.27 -5.31 4.98
C PHE A 86 -8.17 -6.16 5.89
N ASN A 87 -8.38 -7.45 5.59
CA ASN A 87 -9.18 -8.31 6.46
C ASN A 87 -8.30 -8.81 7.63
N HIS A 88 -7.83 -7.86 8.42
CA HIS A 88 -7.11 -8.06 9.67
C HIS A 88 -8.08 -8.58 10.73
N SER A 89 -8.33 -9.89 10.78
CA SER A 89 -8.63 -10.48 12.09
C SER A 89 -7.34 -10.40 12.92
N PHE A 90 -7.45 -9.98 14.19
CA PHE A 90 -6.30 -9.91 15.11
C PHE A 90 -5.50 -11.23 15.15
N GLU A 91 -6.17 -12.37 14.94
CA GLU A 91 -5.54 -13.71 14.87
C GLU A 91 -4.54 -13.88 13.71
N LYS A 92 -4.65 -13.11 12.62
CA LYS A 92 -3.71 -13.21 11.48
C LYS A 92 -2.43 -12.41 11.68
N ALA A 93 -2.39 -11.47 12.63
CA ALA A 93 -1.20 -10.66 12.91
C ALA A 93 -0.20 -11.34 13.86
N GLU A 94 -0.52 -12.50 14.44
CA GLU A 94 0.31 -13.22 15.43
C GLU A 94 1.09 -14.43 14.86
N LYS A 95 1.29 -14.54 13.54
CA LYS A 95 2.15 -15.59 12.95
C LYS A 95 3.26 -15.00 12.10
#